data_AF-A0A671S4Z8-F1
#
_entry.id   AF-A0A671S4Z8-F1
#
_cell.length_a   1.000
_cell.length_b   1.000
_cell.length_c   1.000
_cell.angle_alpha   90.00
_cell.angle_beta   90.00
_cell.angle_gamma   90.00
#
_symmetry.space_group_name_H-M   'P 1'
#
loop_
_entity.id
_entity.type
_entity.pdbx_description
1 polymer ?
#
loop_
_entity_poly.entity_id
_entity_poly.type
_entity_poly.pdbx_seq_one_letter_code
_entity_poly.pdbx_strand_id
1 'polypeptide(L)'
;HLGPDVPELIILPAMGINDLLSFDFMDAPPMETLITAMEQLYTLGSLDDEGLLTCLGRRMAEFPLEPMLCKMLIMSVHLGCSEEMLTIVSMLSVQNVFYRPKDKQALADQKKAKFHQPEGDHLTLLAVYNSWKNNKFSNPWCYENFIQARSLRRAQDIRKQMLGIMDRWGVENNSNFI
;
A
#
# COMPACT_ATOMS: atom_id res chain seq x y z
N HIS A 1 12.17 20.73 -5.26
CA HIS A 1 11.31 21.09 -4.13
C HIS A 1 10.42 19.92 -3.76
N LEU A 2 11.02 18.77 -3.47
CA LEU A 2 10.38 17.65 -2.79
C LEU A 2 11.30 17.42 -1.59
N GLY A 3 10.87 17.88 -0.41
CA GLY A 3 11.43 17.34 0.84
C GLY A 3 11.04 15.87 0.96
N PRO A 4 11.66 15.12 1.88
CA PRO A 4 11.37 13.70 2.03
C PRO A 4 9.88 13.50 2.32
N ASP A 5 9.19 12.71 1.49
CA ASP A 5 7.81 12.34 1.72
C ASP A 5 7.72 11.54 3.03
N VAL A 6 6.59 11.58 3.74
CA VAL A 6 6.35 10.84 5.02
C VAL A 6 6.81 9.36 5.01
N PRO A 7 6.72 8.59 3.91
CA PRO A 7 7.28 7.24 3.82
C PRO A 7 8.80 7.17 4.01
N GLU A 8 9.54 8.21 3.64
CA GLU A 8 11.00 8.27 3.80
C GLU A 8 11.41 8.57 5.24
N LEU A 9 10.54 9.23 6.02
CA LEU A 9 10.86 9.64 7.39
C LEU A 9 11.05 8.44 8.33
N ILE A 10 10.33 7.33 8.14
CA ILE A 10 10.47 6.13 8.98
C ILE A 10 11.84 5.44 8.80
N ILE A 11 12.53 5.71 7.68
CA ILE A 11 13.83 5.12 7.36
C ILE A 11 14.92 5.73 8.25
N LEU A 12 14.81 7.02 8.60
CA LEU A 12 15.83 7.71 9.40
C LEU A 12 15.96 7.11 10.82
N PRO A 13 14.87 6.91 11.59
CA PRO A 13 14.94 6.15 12.83
C PRO A 13 15.42 4.70 12.63
N ALA A 14 15.12 4.08 11.49
CA ALA A 14 15.59 2.71 11.19
C ALA A 14 17.12 2.66 10.97
N MET A 15 17.71 3.77 10.52
CA MET A 15 19.16 3.96 10.39
C MET A 15 19.84 4.40 11.71
N GLY A 16 19.08 4.54 12.80
CA GLY A 16 19.58 4.97 14.11
C GLY A 16 19.61 6.49 14.31
N ILE A 17 18.97 7.25 13.43
CA ILE A 17 18.86 8.71 13.52
C ILE A 17 17.57 9.03 14.27
N ASN A 18 17.68 9.19 15.59
CA ASN A 18 16.52 9.41 16.46
C ASN A 18 16.19 10.91 16.62
N ASP A 19 17.17 11.80 16.50
CA ASP A 19 16.93 13.25 16.54
C ASP A 19 16.64 13.77 15.13
N LEU A 20 15.39 13.59 14.70
CA LEU A 20 14.93 14.05 13.39
C LEU A 20 14.84 15.58 13.30
N LEU A 21 14.69 16.28 14.44
CA LEU A 21 14.60 17.74 14.47
C LEU A 21 15.96 18.42 14.31
N SER A 22 17.02 17.77 14.79
CA SER A 22 18.39 18.23 14.62
C SER A 22 19.10 17.62 13.41
N PHE A 23 18.45 16.76 12.63
CA PHE A 23 19.09 16.07 11.52
C PHE A 23 19.45 17.05 10.39
N ASP A 24 20.67 16.92 9.87
CA ASP A 24 21.20 17.79 8.82
C ASP A 24 20.69 17.33 7.43
N PHE A 25 19.43 17.64 7.14
CA PHE A 25 18.84 17.39 5.84
C PHE A 25 19.48 18.30 4.77
N MET A 26 19.81 17.72 3.60
CA MET A 26 20.30 18.50 2.46
C MET A 26 19.30 19.57 1.98
N ASP A 27 18.01 19.25 2.03
CA ASP A 27 16.88 20.16 1.87
C ASP A 27 15.86 19.86 2.99
N ALA A 28 15.97 20.55 4.12
CA ALA A 28 15.13 20.29 5.28
C ALA A 28 13.64 20.61 5.00
N PRO A 29 12.72 19.67 5.23
CA PRO A 29 11.29 19.99 5.20
C PRO A 29 10.93 20.96 6.33
N PRO A 30 9.82 21.70 6.21
CA PRO A 30 9.35 22.58 7.29
C PRO A 30 9.17 21.81 8.60
N MET A 31 9.52 22.45 9.72
CA MET A 31 9.43 21.83 11.06
C MET A 31 8.02 21.28 11.36
N GLU A 32 6.97 22.01 10.96
CA GLU A 32 5.58 21.55 11.12
C GLU A 32 5.30 20.24 10.37
N THR A 33 5.91 20.05 9.20
CA THR A 33 5.77 18.81 8.41
C THR A 33 6.47 17.64 9.12
N LEU A 34 7.66 17.86 9.68
CA LEU A 34 8.36 16.84 10.47
C LEU A 34 7.54 16.44 11.70
N ILE A 35 7.03 17.41 12.46
CA ILE A 35 6.20 17.16 13.64
C ILE A 35 4.96 16.34 13.25
N THR A 36 4.24 16.77 12.21
CA THR A 36 3.02 16.06 11.75
C THR A 36 3.34 14.62 11.35
N ALA A 37 4.45 14.39 10.66
CA ALA A 37 4.86 13.06 10.25
C ALA A 37 5.27 12.18 11.45
N MET A 38 5.99 12.73 12.43
CA MET A 38 6.31 12.02 13.68
C MET A 38 5.04 11.68 14.48
N GLU A 39 4.08 12.60 14.59
CA GLU A 39 2.78 12.35 15.24
C GLU A 39 1.98 11.25 14.55
N GLN A 40 1.99 11.22 13.21
CA GLN A 40 1.37 10.14 12.44
C GLN A 40 2.06 8.80 12.71
N LEU A 41 3.38 8.76 12.71
CA LEU A 41 4.16 7.55 13.00
C LEU A 41 3.92 7.05 14.43
N TYR A 42 3.83 7.95 15.41
CA TYR A 42 3.46 7.63 16.79
C TYR A 42 2.03 7.09 16.89
N THR A 43 1.05 7.74 16.25
CA THR A 43 -0.36 7.29 16.21
C THR A 43 -0.50 5.91 15.55
N LEU A 44 0.35 5.61 14.57
CA LEU A 44 0.42 4.30 13.94
C LEU A 44 1.11 3.25 14.83
N GLY A 45 1.72 3.64 15.95
CA GLY A 45 2.46 2.75 16.85
C GLY A 45 3.79 2.31 16.27
N SER A 46 4.31 3.04 15.27
CA SER A 46 5.65 2.79 14.71
C SER A 46 6.75 3.40 15.58
N LEU A 47 6.42 4.47 16.33
CA LEU A 47 7.26 5.07 17.36
C LEU A 47 6.65 4.84 18.75
N ASP A 48 7.49 4.76 19.78
CA ASP A 48 7.09 4.78 21.19
C ASP A 48 7.10 6.20 21.78
N ASP A 49 6.84 6.31 23.09
CA ASP A 49 6.79 7.60 23.82
C ASP A 49 8.15 8.33 23.86
N GLU A 50 9.25 7.61 23.62
CA GLU A 50 10.60 8.16 23.54
C GLU A 50 10.98 8.54 22.09
N GLY A 51 10.09 8.32 21.12
CA GLY A 51 10.33 8.58 19.71
C GLY A 51 11.20 7.51 19.04
N LEU A 52 11.37 6.34 19.66
CA LEU A 52 12.16 5.23 19.13
C LEU A 52 11.28 4.26 18.34
N LEU A 53 11.87 3.58 17.33
CA LEU A 53 11.13 2.59 16.57
C LEU A 53 10.71 1.38 17.42
N THR A 54 9.42 1.07 17.36
CA THR A 54 8.86 -0.17 17.89
C THR A 54 9.18 -1.35 16.97
N CYS A 55 8.87 -2.57 17.42
CA CYS A 55 8.94 -3.76 16.55
C CYS A 55 8.03 -3.63 15.31
N LEU A 56 6.87 -2.97 15.46
CA LEU A 56 5.97 -2.66 14.34
C LEU A 56 6.64 -1.66 13.40
N GLY A 57 7.24 -0.57 13.94
CA GLY A 57 7.92 0.43 13.13
C GLY A 57 9.09 -0.13 12.32
N ARG A 58 9.91 -0.99 12.94
CA ARG A 58 10.99 -1.70 12.23
C ARG A 58 10.48 -2.53 11.06
N ARG A 59 9.36 -3.24 11.24
CA ARG A 59 8.70 -3.99 10.16
C ARG A 59 8.13 -3.07 9.08
N MET A 60 7.53 -1.94 9.46
CA MET A 60 6.98 -0.97 8.51
C MET A 60 8.08 -0.38 7.61
N ALA A 61 9.29 -0.17 8.13
CA ALA A 61 10.42 0.39 7.39
C ALA A 61 10.97 -0.52 6.27
N GLU A 62 10.66 -1.83 6.29
CA GLU A 62 11.05 -2.77 5.23
C GLU A 62 10.18 -2.65 3.97
N PHE A 63 8.97 -2.10 4.11
CA PHE A 63 8.02 -1.97 3.00
C PHE A 63 8.18 -0.62 2.29
N PRO A 64 8.29 -0.60 0.94
CA PRO A 64 8.25 0.62 0.15
C PRO A 64 6.80 1.09 -0.08
N LEU A 65 6.06 1.27 1.01
CA LEU A 65 4.66 1.70 1.02
C LEU A 65 4.47 2.85 2.01
N GLU A 66 3.34 3.53 1.90
CA GLU A 66 2.94 4.50 2.91
C GLU A 66 2.72 3.82 4.28
N PRO A 67 3.09 4.47 5.40
CA PRO A 67 3.01 3.88 6.74
C PRO A 67 1.65 3.26 7.09
N MET A 68 0.55 3.90 6.68
CA MET A 68 -0.79 3.35 6.91
C MET A 68 -1.02 2.02 6.18
N LEU A 69 -0.57 1.91 4.93
CA LEU A 69 -0.68 0.67 4.15
C LEU A 69 0.22 -0.43 4.72
N CYS A 70 1.42 -0.09 5.20
CA CYS A 70 2.28 -1.02 5.91
C CYS A 70 1.57 -1.59 7.14
N LYS A 71 1.00 -0.72 7.98
CA LYS A 71 0.28 -1.16 9.20
C LYS A 71 -0.92 -2.03 8.87
N MET A 72 -1.72 -1.66 7.86
CA MET A 72 -2.85 -2.48 7.41
C MET A 72 -2.41 -3.87 6.97
N LEU A 73 -1.34 -3.97 6.17
CA LEU A 73 -0.82 -5.24 5.69
C LEU A 73 -0.26 -6.09 6.83
N ILE A 74 0.54 -5.52 7.73
CA ILE A 74 1.10 -6.24 8.89
C ILE A 74 -0.02 -6.74 9.80
N MET A 75 -1.02 -5.90 10.10
CA MET A 75 -2.11 -6.26 11.01
C MET A 75 -3.04 -7.32 10.41
N SER A 76 -3.22 -7.33 9.09
CA SER A 76 -4.09 -8.30 8.40
C SER A 76 -3.68 -9.76 8.61
N VAL A 77 -2.40 -10.02 8.90
CA VAL A 77 -1.88 -11.35 9.26
C VAL A 77 -2.51 -11.83 10.56
N HIS A 78 -2.56 -10.96 11.58
CA HIS A 78 -3.18 -11.28 12.87
C HIS A 78 -4.71 -11.44 12.77
N LEU A 79 -5.31 -10.84 11.74
CA LEU A 79 -6.75 -10.92 11.46
C LEU A 79 -7.12 -12.05 10.49
N GLY A 80 -6.15 -12.79 9.95
CA GLY A 80 -6.38 -13.90 9.03
C GLY A 80 -6.91 -13.48 7.64
N CYS A 81 -6.65 -12.24 7.20
CA CYS A 81 -7.10 -11.70 5.92
C CYS A 81 -5.94 -11.07 5.11
N SER A 82 -4.73 -11.60 5.30
CA SER A 82 -3.51 -11.10 4.67
C SER A 82 -3.55 -11.18 3.15
N GLU A 83 -4.20 -12.19 2.57
CA GLU A 83 -4.24 -12.35 1.13
C GLU A 83 -5.11 -11.29 0.43
N GLU A 84 -6.29 -11.04 0.97
CA GLU A 84 -7.17 -9.98 0.50
C GLU A 84 -6.50 -8.62 0.70
N MET A 85 -5.89 -8.39 1.86
CA MET A 85 -5.24 -7.12 2.17
C MET A 85 -4.04 -6.86 1.27
N LEU A 86 -3.23 -7.87 0.99
CA LEU A 86 -2.10 -7.81 0.08
C LEU A 86 -2.55 -7.38 -1.33
N THR A 87 -3.69 -7.88 -1.78
CA THR A 87 -4.30 -7.48 -3.05
C THR A 87 -4.83 -6.05 -3.00
N ILE A 88 -5.55 -5.66 -1.94
CA ILE A 88 -6.10 -4.31 -1.74
C ILE A 88 -4.98 -3.26 -1.72
N VAL A 89 -3.96 -3.47 -0.89
CA VAL A 89 -2.79 -2.56 -0.78
C VAL A 89 -2.12 -2.38 -2.13
N SER A 90 -1.92 -3.47 -2.88
CA SER A 90 -1.31 -3.40 -4.21
C SER A 90 -2.14 -2.64 -5.23
N MET A 91 -3.47 -2.74 -5.12
CA MET A 91 -4.41 -2.00 -5.98
C MET A 91 -4.50 -0.52 -5.60
N LEU A 92 -4.35 -0.17 -4.32
CA LEU A 92 -4.28 1.22 -3.85
C LEU A 92 -2.98 1.91 -4.29
N SER A 93 -1.89 1.16 -4.44
CA SER A 93 -0.61 1.69 -4.92
C SER A 93 -0.53 1.95 -6.44
N VAL A 94 -1.63 1.74 -7.18
CA VAL A 94 -1.70 2.06 -8.61
C VAL A 94 -2.79 3.07 -8.91
N GLN A 95 -2.53 3.93 -9.88
CA GLN A 95 -3.49 4.94 -10.32
C GLN A 95 -4.32 4.46 -11.51
N ASN A 96 -5.49 5.06 -11.67
CA ASN A 96 -6.33 4.97 -12.87
C ASN A 96 -6.69 3.53 -13.28
N VAL A 97 -7.17 2.69 -12.34
CA VAL A 97 -7.59 1.31 -12.65
C VAL A 97 -8.70 1.29 -13.72
N PHE A 98 -9.69 2.18 -13.60
CA PHE A 98 -10.77 2.32 -14.56
C PHE A 98 -10.46 3.41 -15.59
N TYR A 99 -10.88 3.23 -16.84
CA TYR A 99 -10.85 4.29 -17.86
C TYR A 99 -12.27 4.55 -18.39
N ARG A 100 -12.62 5.82 -18.58
CA ARG A 100 -13.99 6.26 -18.91
C ARG A 100 -13.98 7.17 -20.15
N PRO A 101 -14.00 6.61 -21.38
CA PRO A 101 -13.99 7.39 -22.62
C PRO A 101 -15.25 8.25 -22.75
N LYS A 102 -15.12 9.48 -23.27
CA LYS A 102 -16.25 10.43 -23.40
C LYS A 102 -17.40 9.90 -24.26
N ASP A 103 -17.08 9.10 -25.28
CA ASP A 103 -18.03 8.48 -26.22
C ASP A 103 -18.68 7.20 -25.67
N LYS A 104 -18.14 6.62 -24.58
CA LYS A 104 -18.59 5.32 -24.02
C LYS A 104 -18.84 5.37 -22.51
N GLN A 105 -19.17 6.55 -21.97
CA GLN A 105 -19.33 6.74 -20.53
C GLN A 105 -20.37 5.80 -19.91
N ALA A 106 -21.57 5.71 -20.49
CA ALA A 106 -22.63 4.84 -19.97
C ALA A 106 -22.25 3.35 -19.96
N LEU A 107 -21.52 2.89 -20.99
CA LEU A 107 -21.05 1.51 -21.07
C LEU A 107 -19.93 1.24 -20.06
N ALA A 108 -19.01 2.19 -19.89
CA ALA A 108 -17.95 2.09 -18.88
C ALA A 108 -18.53 2.04 -17.46
N ASP A 109 -19.52 2.88 -17.16
CA ASP A 109 -20.19 2.93 -15.87
C ASP A 109 -20.96 1.63 -15.59
N GLN A 110 -21.66 1.08 -16.61
CA GLN A 110 -22.32 -0.22 -16.52
C GLN A 110 -21.32 -1.35 -16.23
N LYS A 111 -20.14 -1.35 -16.88
CA LYS A 111 -19.10 -2.35 -16.67
C LYS A 111 -18.48 -2.22 -15.27
N LYS A 112 -18.20 -0.99 -14.81
CA LYS A 112 -17.70 -0.72 -13.46
C LYS A 112 -18.69 -1.17 -12.38
N ALA A 113 -19.99 -0.95 -12.59
CA ALA A 113 -21.04 -1.33 -11.64
C ALA A 113 -21.07 -2.85 -11.36
N LYS A 114 -20.60 -3.69 -12.28
CA LYS A 114 -20.50 -5.14 -12.07
C LYS A 114 -19.50 -5.54 -10.99
N PHE A 115 -18.53 -4.68 -10.69
CA PHE A 115 -17.52 -4.93 -9.65
C PHE A 115 -17.88 -4.29 -8.31
N HIS A 116 -18.92 -3.46 -8.27
CA HIS A 116 -19.31 -2.74 -7.06
C HIS A 116 -19.57 -3.73 -5.91
N GLN A 117 -18.90 -3.47 -4.80
CA GLN A 117 -19.13 -4.16 -3.53
C GLN A 117 -19.81 -3.19 -2.57
N PRO A 118 -20.95 -3.56 -1.96
CA PRO A 118 -21.70 -2.67 -1.06
C PRO A 118 -20.90 -2.30 0.19
N GLU A 119 -19.90 -3.09 0.56
CA GLU A 119 -18.99 -2.83 1.70
C GLU A 119 -17.98 -1.72 1.41
N GLY A 120 -17.74 -1.39 0.13
CA GLY A 120 -16.99 -0.20 -0.26
C GLY A 120 -15.99 -0.39 -1.41
N ASP A 121 -15.25 0.68 -1.67
CA ASP A 121 -14.36 0.79 -2.84
C ASP A 121 -13.13 -0.11 -2.74
N HIS A 122 -12.61 -0.37 -1.54
CA HIS A 122 -11.49 -1.30 -1.36
C HIS A 122 -11.86 -2.73 -1.78
N LEU A 123 -13.05 -3.21 -1.39
CA LEU A 123 -13.54 -4.51 -1.83
C LEU A 123 -13.89 -4.51 -3.33
N THR A 124 -14.32 -3.36 -3.88
CA THR A 124 -14.49 -3.21 -5.33
C THR A 124 -13.15 -3.40 -6.07
N LEU A 125 -12.04 -2.84 -5.56
CA LEU A 125 -10.70 -3.07 -6.14
C LEU A 125 -10.26 -4.54 -6.05
N LEU A 126 -10.53 -5.18 -4.91
CA LEU A 126 -10.29 -6.62 -4.73
C LEU A 126 -11.08 -7.45 -5.76
N ALA A 127 -12.36 -7.14 -5.95
CA ALA A 127 -13.23 -7.82 -6.90
C ALA A 127 -12.73 -7.66 -8.35
N VAL A 128 -12.24 -6.48 -8.72
CA VAL A 128 -11.62 -6.22 -10.04
C VAL A 128 -10.38 -7.10 -10.25
N TYR A 129 -9.45 -7.10 -9.29
CA TYR A 129 -8.21 -7.87 -9.40
C TYR A 129 -8.49 -9.37 -9.47
N ASN A 130 -9.38 -9.88 -8.60
CA ASN A 130 -9.77 -11.29 -8.60
C ASN A 130 -10.48 -11.69 -9.89
N SER A 131 -11.34 -10.83 -10.44
CA SER A 131 -11.97 -11.07 -11.74
C SER A 131 -10.93 -11.14 -12.86
N TRP A 132 -9.94 -10.26 -12.86
CA TRP A 132 -8.84 -10.30 -13.83
C TRP A 132 -7.97 -11.56 -13.70
N LYS A 133 -7.63 -11.96 -12.46
CA LYS A 133 -6.91 -13.20 -12.14
C LYS A 133 -7.69 -14.44 -12.64
N ASN A 134 -9.00 -14.48 -12.39
CA ASN A 134 -9.87 -15.57 -12.85
C ASN A 134 -9.97 -15.62 -14.38
N ASN A 135 -9.88 -14.47 -15.05
CA ASN A 135 -9.79 -14.34 -16.51
C ASN A 135 -8.33 -14.42 -17.02
N LYS A 136 -7.46 -15.11 -16.28
CA LYS A 136 -6.09 -15.48 -16.69
C LYS A 136 -5.23 -14.27 -17.08
N PHE A 137 -5.43 -13.15 -16.40
CA PHE A 137 -4.68 -11.91 -16.64
C PHE A 137 -4.81 -11.38 -18.08
N SER A 138 -5.97 -11.60 -18.70
CA SER A 138 -6.27 -11.28 -20.10
C SER A 138 -6.35 -9.77 -20.38
N ASN A 139 -5.57 -9.29 -21.36
CA ASN A 139 -5.65 -7.91 -21.85
C ASN A 139 -6.96 -7.61 -22.59
N PRO A 140 -7.48 -8.49 -23.46
CA PRO A 140 -8.82 -8.31 -24.05
C PRO A 140 -9.91 -8.16 -22.99
N TRP A 141 -9.85 -8.94 -21.91
CA TRP A 141 -10.80 -8.83 -20.80
C TRP A 141 -10.75 -7.45 -20.15
N CYS A 142 -9.55 -6.88 -19.93
CA CYS A 142 -9.41 -5.52 -19.42
C CYS A 142 -10.07 -4.49 -20.36
N TYR A 143 -9.84 -4.61 -21.66
CA TYR A 143 -10.44 -3.71 -22.66
C TYR A 143 -11.97 -3.79 -22.66
N GLU A 144 -12.55 -4.99 -22.64
CA GLU A 144 -13.99 -5.20 -22.61
C GLU A 144 -14.67 -4.70 -21.32
N ASN A 145 -13.90 -4.56 -20.23
CA ASN A 145 -14.39 -4.14 -18.92
C ASN A 145 -13.94 -2.73 -18.52
N PHE A 146 -13.38 -1.96 -19.46
CA PHE A 146 -12.95 -0.58 -19.21
C PHE A 146 -11.90 -0.44 -18.09
N ILE A 147 -10.99 -1.42 -18.02
CA ILE A 147 -9.92 -1.49 -17.02
C ILE A 147 -8.56 -1.31 -17.70
N GLN A 148 -7.65 -0.57 -17.07
CA GLN A 148 -6.29 -0.39 -17.56
C GLN A 148 -5.42 -1.59 -17.22
N ALA A 149 -5.12 -2.42 -18.22
CA ALA A 149 -4.26 -3.60 -18.07
C ALA A 149 -2.88 -3.27 -17.50
N ARG A 150 -2.31 -2.10 -17.87
CA ARG A 150 -1.03 -1.62 -17.34
C ARG A 150 -1.08 -1.41 -15.83
N SER A 151 -2.14 -0.79 -15.32
CA SER A 151 -2.32 -0.56 -13.88
C SER A 151 -2.46 -1.89 -13.13
N LEU A 152 -3.21 -2.86 -13.66
CA LEU A 152 -3.34 -4.17 -13.03
C LEU A 152 -2.04 -4.98 -13.04
N ARG A 153 -1.24 -4.88 -14.11
CA ARG A 153 0.10 -5.50 -14.18
C ARG A 153 1.03 -4.90 -13.12
N ARG A 154 1.06 -3.57 -13.00
CA ARG A 154 1.81 -2.89 -11.95
C ARG A 154 1.36 -3.32 -10.56
N ALA A 155 0.05 -3.43 -10.32
CA ALA A 155 -0.48 -3.92 -9.05
C ALA A 155 -0.01 -5.36 -8.78
N GLN A 156 -0.04 -6.24 -9.78
CA GLN A 156 0.49 -7.60 -9.66
C GLN A 156 1.98 -7.64 -9.29
N ASP A 157 2.81 -6.75 -9.84
CA ASP A 157 4.24 -6.70 -9.53
C ASP A 157 4.49 -6.18 -8.11
N ILE A 158 3.79 -5.13 -7.69
CA ILE A 158 3.81 -4.63 -6.29
C ILE A 158 3.38 -5.76 -5.35
N ARG A 159 2.31 -6.48 -5.69
CA ARG A 159 1.79 -7.57 -4.89
C ARG A 159 2.79 -8.70 -4.68
N LYS A 160 3.58 -9.02 -5.72
CA LYS A 160 4.67 -10.01 -5.62
C LYS A 160 5.81 -9.50 -4.75
N GLN A 161 6.16 -8.23 -4.87
CA GLN A 161 7.20 -7.62 -4.05
C GLN A 161 6.82 -7.63 -2.56
N MET A 162 5.60 -7.24 -2.23
CA MET A 162 5.10 -7.23 -0.85
C MET A 162 5.03 -8.64 -0.28
N LEU A 163 4.56 -9.61 -1.08
CA LEU A 163 4.59 -11.03 -0.71
C LEU A 163 6.01 -11.48 -0.36
N GLY A 164 6.99 -11.17 -1.21
CA GLY A 164 8.38 -11.55 -0.98
C GLY A 164 8.99 -10.93 0.28
N ILE A 165 8.47 -9.79 0.77
CA ILE A 165 8.87 -9.22 2.06
C ILE A 165 8.20 -9.99 3.20
N MET A 166 6.89 -10.25 3.09
CA MET A 166 6.12 -11.00 4.11
C MET A 166 6.63 -12.44 4.29
N ASP A 167 6.99 -13.13 3.21
CA ASP A 167 7.50 -14.49 3.25
C ASP A 167 8.84 -14.57 4.01
N ARG A 168 9.71 -13.57 3.88
CA ARG A 168 10.97 -13.52 4.65
C ARG A 168 10.70 -13.50 6.15
N TRP A 169 9.71 -12.72 6.58
CA TRP A 169 9.26 -12.72 7.98
C TRP A 169 8.60 -14.03 8.40
N GLY A 170 7.90 -14.70 7.48
CA GLY A 170 7.38 -16.06 7.64
C GLY A 170 8.45 -17.07 8.00
N VAL A 171 9.51 -17.08 7.21
CA VAL A 171 10.65 -17.97 7.40
C VAL A 171 11.39 -17.65 8.70
N GLU A 172 11.59 -16.38 9.03
CA GLU A 172 12.25 -15.96 10.28
C GLU A 172 11.45 -16.32 11.54
N ASN A 173 10.12 -16.28 11.48
CA ASN A 173 9.25 -16.50 12.63
C ASN A 173 8.59 -17.90 12.65
N ASN A 174 8.99 -18.82 11.76
CA ASN A 174 8.40 -20.15 11.58
C ASN A 174 6.85 -20.13 11.55
N SER A 175 6.29 -19.13 10.86
CA SER A 175 4.86 -18.82 10.85
C SER A 175 4.36 -18.70 9.41
N ASN A 176 3.17 -19.22 9.11
CA ASN A 176 2.53 -19.02 7.81
C ASN A 176 1.80 -17.67 7.79
N PHE A 177 2.26 -16.75 6.94
CA PHE A 177 1.67 -15.43 6.75
C PHE A 177 0.55 -15.41 5.69
N ILE A 178 0.38 -16.53 4.97
CA ILE A 178 -0.68 -16.83 4.00
C ILE A 178 -1.19 -18.24 4.25
#